data_AF-A0AAV9EBA0-F1
#
_entry.id   AF-A0AAV9EBA0-F1
#
_cell.length_a   1.000
_cell.length_b   1.000
_cell.length_c   1.000
_cell.angle_alpha   90.00
_cell.angle_beta   90.00
_cell.angle_gamma   90.00
#
_symmetry.space_group_name_H-M   'P 1'
#
loop_
_entity.id
_entity.type
_entity.pdbx_description
1 polymer ?
#
loop_
_entity_poly.entity_id
_entity_poly.type
_entity_poly.pdbx_seq_one_letter_code
_entity_poly.pdbx_strand_id
1 'polypeptide(L)'
;MSMKTIIAFLETQANTFVRAPTTVRSSPTQNPGNNVRRQCKETISQVVRGSWTVGGDFNEVRNTHEKVGGRPLRATRLKRFNDCIEACNLMDIHSSGNTFSWSNKQDNQIMGRLDRILANNDWLLLHPKATVIYHPQGLSDHSAMHLILVPPFPSGPKPFKFFNA
;
A
#
# COMPACT_ATOMS: atom_id res chain seq x y z
N MET A 1 -5.14 10.80 -17.49
CA MET A 1 -5.37 11.23 -16.09
C MET A 1 -6.03 10.06 -15.38
N SER A 2 -5.24 9.13 -14.83
CA SER A 2 -5.78 7.91 -14.20
C SER A 2 -6.28 8.22 -12.80
N MET A 3 -7.45 7.70 -12.44
CA MET A 3 -8.06 7.88 -11.12
C MET A 3 -7.21 7.22 -10.04
N LYS A 4 -6.71 8.05 -9.12
CA LYS A 4 -5.88 7.65 -7.97
C LYS A 4 -6.80 7.10 -6.88
N THR A 5 -6.86 5.78 -6.73
CA THR A 5 -7.61 5.17 -5.63
C THR A 5 -6.62 4.67 -4.59
N ILE A 6 -6.41 5.46 -3.54
CA ILE A 6 -5.88 4.96 -2.27
C ILE A 6 -7.06 4.32 -1.55
N ILE A 7 -7.00 3.02 -1.29
CA ILE A 7 -8.01 2.29 -0.52
C ILE A 7 -7.46 2.13 0.91
N ALA A 8 -8.02 2.89 1.84
CA ALA A 8 -7.85 2.62 3.26
C ALA A 8 -8.81 1.50 3.66
N PHE A 9 -8.28 0.46 4.29
CA PHE A 9 -9.04 -0.69 4.76
C PHE A 9 -9.08 -0.66 6.28
N LEU A 10 -10.28 -0.51 6.84
CA LEU A 10 -10.53 -0.67 8.27
C LEU A 10 -11.06 -2.08 8.51
N GLU A 11 -10.40 -2.81 9.42
CA GLU A 11 -10.92 -4.07 9.91
C GLU A 11 -11.63 -3.81 11.25
N THR A 12 -12.96 -3.80 11.22
CA THR A 12 -13.77 -3.99 12.43
C THR A 12 -13.96 -5.49 12.65
N GLN A 13 -14.14 -5.92 13.92
CA GLN A 13 -14.14 -7.31 14.44
C GLN A 13 -15.03 -8.39 13.76
N ALA A 14 -15.54 -8.16 12.56
CA ALA A 14 -16.35 -9.11 11.84
C ALA A 14 -15.92 -9.21 10.37
N ASN A 15 -14.67 -9.59 10.05
CA ASN A 15 -14.23 -10.03 8.70
C ASN A 15 -14.68 -9.12 7.52
N THR A 16 -15.01 -7.86 7.79
CA THR A 16 -15.64 -6.95 6.85
C THR A 16 -14.67 -5.81 6.66
N PHE A 17 -14.09 -5.76 5.45
CA PHE A 17 -13.31 -4.62 5.00
C PHE A 17 -14.24 -3.42 4.86
N VAL A 18 -14.25 -2.51 5.83
CA VAL A 18 -14.97 -1.25 5.68
C VAL A 18 -14.09 -0.34 4.83
N ARG A 19 -14.56 -0.02 3.62
CA ARG A 19 -13.99 1.03 2.77
C ARG A 19 -14.18 2.36 3.49
N ALA A 20 -13.14 2.86 4.16
CA ALA A 20 -13.16 4.23 4.66
C ALA A 20 -12.90 5.16 3.46
N PRO A 21 -13.82 6.08 3.11
CA PRO A 21 -13.62 7.02 2.01
C PRO A 21 -12.67 8.13 2.47
N THR A 22 -11.39 7.81 2.64
CA THR A 22 -10.39 8.82 3.00
C THR A 22 -9.55 9.13 1.78
N THR A 23 -10.02 10.07 0.95
CA THR A 23 -9.19 10.68 -0.08
C THR A 23 -8.19 11.62 0.59
N VAL A 24 -6.98 11.14 0.87
CA VAL A 24 -5.89 12.03 1.30
C VAL A 24 -5.37 12.78 0.07
N ARG A 25 -5.82 14.02 -0.12
CA ARG A 25 -5.25 14.93 -1.13
C ARG A 25 -3.94 15.50 -0.61
N SER A 26 -2.83 15.23 -1.30
CA SER A 26 -1.60 16.00 -1.11
C SER A 26 -1.73 17.35 -1.82
N SER A 27 -2.11 18.41 -1.09
CA SER A 27 -2.05 19.77 -1.61
C SER A 27 -0.58 20.22 -1.73
N PRO A 28 -0.13 20.72 -2.90
CA PRO A 28 1.26 21.07 -3.13
C PRO A 28 1.54 22.50 -2.69
N THR A 29 1.31 22.87 -1.43
CA THR A 29 1.78 24.16 -0.90
C THR A 29 1.95 24.13 0.63
N GLN A 30 3.12 24.64 1.06
CA GLN A 30 3.54 25.04 2.42
C GLN A 30 4.42 24.05 3.25
N ASN A 31 5.71 24.43 3.29
CA ASN A 31 6.83 24.14 4.22
C ASN A 31 7.17 22.70 4.69
N PRO A 32 8.45 22.27 4.62
CA PRO A 32 8.76 20.88 4.21
C PRO A 32 9.13 19.89 5.34
N GLY A 33 9.36 20.33 6.58
CA GLY A 33 9.96 19.47 7.62
C GLY A 33 8.98 18.92 8.67
N ASN A 34 8.26 19.81 9.34
CA ASN A 34 7.53 19.46 10.58
C ASN A 34 6.00 19.34 10.40
N ASN A 35 5.44 19.97 9.37
CA ASN A 35 3.99 19.98 9.15
C ASN A 35 3.47 18.71 8.47
N VAL A 36 4.25 18.07 7.60
CA VAL A 36 3.83 16.84 6.92
C VAL A 36 3.62 15.70 7.90
N ARG A 37 4.52 15.55 8.89
CA ARG A 37 4.42 14.51 9.92
C ARG A 37 3.16 14.69 10.77
N ARG A 38 2.93 15.91 11.29
CA ARG A 38 1.70 16.21 12.05
C ARG A 38 0.45 16.01 11.21
N GLN A 39 0.43 16.52 9.98
CA GLN A 39 -0.78 16.50 9.17
C GLN A 39 -1.15 15.09 8.66
N CYS A 40 -0.18 14.25 8.26
CA CYS A 40 -0.45 12.85 7.92
C CYS A 40 -0.99 12.08 9.13
N LYS A 41 -0.34 12.23 10.29
CA LYS A 41 -0.72 11.55 11.53
C LYS A 41 -2.08 12.00 12.03
N GLU A 42 -2.28 13.30 12.21
CA GLU A 42 -3.52 13.90 12.72
C GLU A 42 -4.72 13.58 11.83
N THR A 43 -4.56 13.57 10.50
CA THR A 43 -5.69 13.29 9.61
C THR A 43 -6.13 11.82 9.66
N ILE A 44 -5.21 10.87 9.77
CA ILE A 44 -5.56 9.44 9.70
C ILE A 44 -5.77 8.84 11.10
N SER A 45 -4.93 9.18 12.08
CA SER A 45 -5.03 8.63 13.44
C SER A 45 -6.19 9.21 14.25
N GLN A 46 -6.72 10.39 13.90
CA GLN A 46 -7.95 10.89 14.53
C GLN A 46 -9.20 10.20 14.00
N VAL A 47 -9.16 9.70 12.76
CA VAL A 47 -10.30 9.02 12.13
C VAL A 47 -10.29 7.52 12.43
N VAL A 48 -9.11 6.94 12.63
CA VAL A 48 -8.93 5.49 12.78
C VAL A 48 -8.26 5.16 14.11
N ARG A 49 -9.01 4.51 15.00
CA ARG A 49 -8.49 3.93 16.25
C ARG A 49 -8.34 2.42 16.09
N GLY A 50 -7.21 1.87 16.55
CA GLY A 50 -6.95 0.42 16.58
C GLY A 50 -6.16 -0.09 15.37
N SER A 51 -6.41 -1.34 14.98
CA SER A 51 -5.75 -2.04 13.87
C SER A 51 -6.23 -1.55 12.50
N TRP A 52 -5.30 -1.17 11.60
CA TRP A 52 -5.65 -0.71 10.26
C TRP A 52 -4.55 -0.90 9.20
N THR A 53 -4.98 -0.90 7.94
CA THR A 53 -4.09 -0.90 6.78
C THR A 53 -4.51 0.15 5.76
N VAL A 54 -3.58 0.56 4.92
CA VAL A 54 -3.82 1.43 3.77
C VAL A 54 -3.06 0.88 2.57
N GLY A 55 -3.73 0.78 1.42
CA GLY A 55 -3.09 0.29 0.22
C GLY A 55 -3.57 0.98 -1.05
N GLY A 56 -2.74 0.95 -2.09
CA GLY A 56 -3.04 1.53 -3.40
C GLY A 56 -1.81 2.18 -4.03
N ASP A 57 -2.06 2.99 -5.06
CA ASP A 57 -1.04 3.74 -5.78
C ASP A 57 -0.67 5.03 -5.03
N PHE A 58 0.56 5.08 -4.51
CA PHE A 58 1.12 6.26 -3.86
C PHE A 58 1.86 7.18 -4.84
N ASN A 59 2.17 6.69 -6.04
CA ASN A 59 2.96 7.37 -7.07
C ASN A 59 4.31 7.91 -6.56
N GLU A 60 4.86 7.25 -5.54
CA GLU A 60 6.13 7.53 -4.89
C GLU A 60 6.82 6.21 -4.56
N VAL A 61 8.15 6.18 -4.72
CA VAL A 61 8.99 5.08 -4.24
C VAL A 61 9.59 5.45 -2.89
N ARG A 62 9.92 4.46 -2.06
CA ARG A 62 10.58 4.67 -0.76
C ARG A 62 12.09 4.69 -0.89
N ASN A 63 12.63 3.86 -1.77
CA ASN A 63 14.07 3.66 -1.95
C ASN A 63 14.50 3.80 -3.41
N THR A 64 15.78 4.06 -3.62
CA THR A 64 16.35 4.24 -4.98
C THR A 64 16.27 2.99 -5.84
N HIS A 65 16.46 1.81 -5.24
CA HIS A 65 16.39 0.51 -5.92
C HIS A 65 14.97 0.13 -6.37
N GLU A 66 13.95 0.84 -5.91
CA GLU A 66 12.56 0.61 -6.30
C GLU A 66 12.17 1.35 -7.58
N LYS A 67 13.13 1.98 -8.25
CA LYS A 67 12.96 2.62 -9.56
C LYS A 67 14.09 2.22 -10.50
N VAL A 68 13.72 1.95 -11.75
CA VAL A 68 14.66 1.74 -12.86
C VAL A 68 14.31 2.70 -14.00
N GLY A 69 15.33 3.24 -14.65
CA GLY A 69 15.19 4.13 -15.81
C GLY A 69 14.60 5.51 -15.51
N GLY A 70 14.55 6.34 -16.55
CA GLY A 70 14.01 7.70 -16.47
C GLY A 70 14.87 8.66 -15.66
N ARG A 71 14.24 9.71 -15.12
CA ARG A 71 14.95 10.76 -14.36
C ARG A 71 15.38 10.25 -12.97
N PRO A 72 16.53 10.73 -12.45
CA PRO A 72 16.94 10.46 -11.08
C PRO A 72 15.89 10.86 -10.04
N LEU A 73 15.80 10.08 -8.96
CA LEU A 73 14.90 10.36 -7.85
C LEU A 73 15.40 11.58 -7.06
N ARG A 74 14.45 12.45 -6.68
CA ARG A 74 14.74 13.56 -5.79
C ARG A 74 14.74 13.05 -4.35
N ALA A 75 15.86 13.20 -3.64
CA ALA A 75 15.98 12.79 -2.23
C ALA A 75 14.90 13.40 -1.34
N THR A 76 14.45 14.62 -1.65
CA THR A 76 13.37 15.29 -0.93
C THR A 76 12.02 14.59 -1.06
N ARG A 77 11.71 13.96 -2.20
CA ARG A 77 10.46 13.18 -2.38
C ARG A 77 10.51 11.89 -1.57
N LEU A 78 11.63 11.16 -1.67
CA LEU A 78 11.87 9.94 -0.88
C LEU A 78 11.73 10.24 0.62
N LYS A 79 12.39 11.30 1.09
CA LYS A 79 12.33 11.72 2.50
C LYS A 79 10.90 12.05 2.92
N ARG A 80 10.18 12.87 2.16
CA ARG A 80 8.80 13.26 2.49
C ARG A 80 7.85 12.08 2.55
N PHE A 81 7.99 11.10 1.65
CA PHE A 81 7.15 9.92 1.66
C PHE A 81 7.46 9.03 2.87
N ASN A 82 8.74 8.75 3.14
CA ASN A 82 9.15 7.99 4.31
C ASN A 82 8.78 8.69 5.63
N ASP A 83 8.90 10.02 5.71
CA ASP A 83 8.48 10.80 6.88
C ASP A 83 6.97 10.69 7.17
N CYS A 84 6.13 10.65 6.12
CA CYS A 84 4.68 10.48 6.29
C CYS A 84 4.33 9.05 6.75
N ILE A 85 4.99 8.02 6.19
CA ILE A 85 4.84 6.63 6.63
C ILE A 85 5.22 6.50 8.12
N GLU A 86 6.38 7.04 8.49
CA GLU A 86 6.88 7.06 9.88
C GLU A 86 5.91 7.79 10.81
N ALA A 87 5.43 8.96 10.41
CA ALA A 87 4.50 9.73 11.24
C ALA A 87 3.17 9.01 11.50
N CYS A 88 2.71 8.22 10.53
CA CYS A 88 1.51 7.39 10.67
C CYS A 88 1.76 6.07 11.41
N ASN A 89 2.99 5.79 11.88
CA ASN A 89 3.39 4.51 12.46
C ASN A 89 3.04 3.32 11.55
N LEU A 90 3.23 3.50 10.25
CA LEU A 90 2.96 2.49 9.23
C LEU A 90 4.24 1.77 8.82
N MET A 91 4.10 0.51 8.43
CA MET A 91 5.19 -0.33 7.95
C MET A 91 4.73 -1.09 6.70
N ASP A 92 5.68 -1.45 5.83
CA ASP A 92 5.39 -2.37 4.73
C ASP A 92 5.06 -3.74 5.30
N ILE A 93 3.97 -4.35 4.81
CA ILE A 93 3.69 -5.77 5.03
C ILE A 93 4.71 -6.58 4.23
N HIS A 94 5.14 -7.74 4.74
CA HIS A 94 6.02 -8.65 4.01
C HIS A 94 5.46 -8.91 2.60
N SER A 95 6.34 -8.92 1.59
CA SER A 95 5.92 -9.04 0.19
C SER A 95 6.76 -10.00 -0.61
N SER A 96 6.14 -10.66 -1.59
CA SER A 96 6.78 -11.55 -2.56
C SER A 96 6.28 -11.30 -3.99
N GLY A 97 6.90 -11.97 -4.96
CA GLY A 97 6.58 -11.81 -6.38
C GLY A 97 7.42 -10.72 -7.06
N ASN A 98 6.80 -9.96 -7.96
CA ASN A 98 7.50 -8.95 -8.75
C ASN A 98 8.00 -7.76 -7.91
N THR A 99 9.18 -7.25 -8.26
CA THR A 99 9.79 -6.09 -7.59
C THR A 99 9.07 -4.78 -7.89
N PHE A 100 8.56 -4.61 -9.12
CA PHE A 100 7.95 -3.37 -9.59
C PHE A 100 6.44 -3.56 -9.78
N SER A 101 5.68 -2.55 -9.35
CA SER A 101 4.23 -2.52 -9.53
C SER A 101 3.81 -1.72 -10.76
N TRP A 102 4.70 -0.91 -11.34
CA TRP A 102 4.39 -0.05 -12.48
C TRP A 102 5.50 -0.06 -13.53
N SER A 103 5.12 0.09 -14.81
CA SER A 103 6.01 0.30 -15.95
C SER A 103 5.36 1.21 -17.00
N ASN A 104 6.16 2.06 -17.65
CA ASN A 104 5.66 2.86 -18.78
C ASN A 104 5.35 2.06 -20.06
N LYS A 105 5.66 0.75 -20.11
CA LYS A 105 5.40 -0.15 -21.26
C LYS A 105 6.03 0.31 -22.58
N GLN A 106 7.18 0.97 -22.53
CA GLN A 106 7.91 1.44 -23.71
C GLN A 106 9.29 0.76 -23.80
N ASP A 107 9.92 0.83 -24.97
CA ASP A 107 11.26 0.28 -25.23
C ASP A 107 12.31 0.83 -24.26
N ASN A 108 12.28 2.14 -24.02
CA ASN A 108 13.02 2.78 -22.94
C ASN A 108 12.27 2.59 -21.62
N GLN A 109 12.33 1.37 -21.11
CA GLN A 109 11.50 0.96 -19.99
C GLN A 109 11.84 1.74 -18.71
N ILE A 110 10.81 2.33 -18.12
CA ILE A 110 10.86 2.96 -16.80
C ILE A 110 9.95 2.15 -15.90
N MET A 111 10.48 1.67 -14.79
CA MET A 111 9.73 0.86 -13.81
C MET A 111 9.81 1.48 -12.41
N GLY A 112 8.78 1.21 -11.60
CA GLY A 112 8.70 1.70 -10.23
C GLY A 112 7.84 0.81 -9.33
N ARG A 113 8.13 0.79 -8.04
CA ARG A 113 7.21 0.26 -7.01
C ARG A 113 6.38 1.40 -6.42
N LEU A 114 5.28 1.72 -7.10
CA LEU A 114 4.40 2.85 -6.80
C LEU A 114 3.19 2.43 -5.95
N ASP A 115 2.78 1.17 -6.08
CA ASP A 115 1.67 0.59 -5.37
C ASP A 115 2.18 -0.15 -4.12
N ARG A 116 1.51 0.04 -2.98
CA ARG A 116 1.88 -0.61 -1.70
C ARG A 116 0.66 -0.95 -0.87
N ILE A 117 0.86 -1.81 0.13
CA ILE A 117 -0.06 -2.00 1.26
C ILE A 117 0.77 -1.85 2.52
N LEU A 118 0.38 -0.89 3.35
CA LEU A 118 1.02 -0.53 4.60
C LEU A 118 0.07 -0.84 5.76
N ALA A 119 0.64 -1.24 6.90
CA ALA A 119 -0.10 -1.59 8.10
C ALA A 119 0.48 -0.89 9.33
N ASN A 120 -0.37 -0.57 10.31
CA ASN A 120 0.14 -0.18 11.61
C ASN A 120 0.56 -1.41 12.44
N ASN A 121 1.27 -1.17 13.54
CA ASN A 121 1.77 -2.24 14.41
C ASN A 121 0.66 -3.16 14.93
N ASP A 122 -0.47 -2.60 15.37
CA ASP A 122 -1.59 -3.39 15.90
C ASP A 122 -2.13 -4.39 14.87
N TRP A 123 -2.19 -3.99 13.59
CA TRP A 123 -2.60 -4.87 12.51
C TRP A 123 -1.58 -5.98 12.22
N LEU A 124 -0.29 -5.64 12.23
CA LEU A 124 0.78 -6.62 12.04
C LEU A 124 0.84 -7.67 13.15
N LEU A 125 0.50 -7.29 14.39
CA LEU A 125 0.40 -8.22 15.51
C LEU A 125 -0.78 -9.19 15.37
N LEU A 126 -1.90 -8.74 14.79
CA LEU A 126 -3.06 -9.59 14.52
C LEU A 126 -2.84 -10.52 13.32
N HIS A 127 -2.05 -10.09 12.34
CA HIS A 127 -1.81 -10.82 11.09
C HIS A 127 -0.31 -11.07 10.84
N PRO A 128 0.41 -11.78 11.73
CA PRO A 128 1.86 -11.91 11.65
C PRO A 128 2.35 -12.70 10.43
N LYS A 129 1.46 -13.45 9.78
CA LYS A 129 1.72 -14.24 8.56
C LYS A 129 1.17 -13.58 7.29
N ALA A 130 0.64 -12.36 7.38
CA ALA A 130 0.15 -11.66 6.21
C ALA A 130 1.27 -11.44 5.19
N THR A 131 0.94 -11.58 3.91
CA THR A 131 1.87 -11.35 2.81
C THR A 131 1.19 -10.63 1.66
N VAL A 132 1.90 -9.69 1.04
CA VAL A 132 1.47 -9.02 -0.19
C VAL A 132 2.14 -9.69 -1.38
N ILE A 133 1.37 -10.20 -2.34
CA ILE A 133 1.88 -10.74 -3.59
C ILE A 133 1.75 -9.69 -4.70
N TYR A 134 2.88 -9.36 -5.33
CA TYR A 134 2.93 -8.54 -6.54
C TYR A 134 2.92 -9.45 -7.77
N HIS A 135 1.89 -9.31 -8.60
CA HIS A 135 1.69 -10.15 -9.77
C HIS A 135 2.57 -9.72 -10.96
N PRO A 136 2.78 -10.63 -11.94
CA PRO A 136 3.34 -10.26 -13.23
C PRO A 136 2.59 -9.09 -13.88
N GLN A 137 3.33 -8.24 -14.59
CA GLN A 137 2.71 -7.16 -15.35
C GLN A 137 1.80 -7.71 -16.45
N GLY A 138 0.53 -7.28 -16.45
CA GLY A 138 -0.41 -7.57 -17.51
C GLY A 138 -0.41 -6.51 -18.62
N LEU A 139 -1.58 -6.26 -19.20
CA LEU A 139 -1.80 -5.23 -20.21
C LEU A 139 -1.80 -3.80 -19.63
N SER A 140 -2.10 -3.65 -18.34
CA SER A 140 -1.98 -2.36 -17.65
C SER A 140 -0.52 -2.00 -17.40
N ASP A 141 -0.26 -0.70 -17.34
CA ASP A 141 0.97 -0.13 -16.84
C ASP A 141 1.20 -0.43 -15.34
N HIS A 142 0.14 -0.72 -14.58
CA HIS A 142 0.21 -1.23 -13.20
C HIS A 142 0.04 -2.76 -13.13
N SER A 143 0.63 -3.36 -12.10
CA SER A 143 0.50 -4.76 -11.72
C SER A 143 -0.43 -4.89 -10.53
N ALA A 144 -1.28 -5.93 -10.53
CA ALA A 144 -2.14 -6.21 -9.40
C ALA A 144 -1.31 -6.60 -8.15
N MET A 145 -1.83 -6.24 -6.98
CA MET A 145 -1.31 -6.68 -5.69
C MET A 145 -2.42 -7.36 -4.89
N HIS A 146 -2.12 -8.51 -4.27
CA HIS A 146 -3.06 -9.18 -3.37
C HIS A 146 -2.50 -9.22 -1.95
N LEU A 147 -3.31 -8.82 -0.96
CA LEU A 147 -3.05 -9.09 0.44
C LEU A 147 -3.60 -10.48 0.79
N ILE A 148 -2.72 -11.37 1.24
CA ILE A 148 -3.09 -12.71 1.71
C ILE A 148 -3.03 -12.70 3.23
N LEU A 149 -4.16 -13.05 3.84
CA LEU A 149 -4.28 -13.29 5.27
C LEU A 149 -4.28 -14.80 5.52
N VAL A 150 -3.41 -15.25 6.42
CA VAL A 150 -3.43 -16.63 6.89
C VAL A 150 -4.17 -16.64 8.22
N PRO A 151 -5.34 -17.28 8.32
CA PRO A 151 -6.08 -17.30 9.57
C PRO A 151 -5.23 -17.98 10.67
N PRO A 152 -5.32 -17.51 11.93
CA PRO A 152 -4.54 -18.06 13.04
C PRO A 152 -4.89 -19.52 13.35
N PHE A 153 -6.09 -19.96 12.94
CA PHE A 153 -6.53 -21.35 13.03
C PHE A 153 -6.88 -21.87 11.63
N PRO A 154 -6.58 -23.15 11.32
CA PRO A 154 -7.07 -23.74 10.08
C PRO A 154 -8.58 -23.59 10.05
N SER A 155 -9.10 -22.84 9.07
CA SER A 155 -10.51 -22.90 8.72
C SER A 155 -10.86 -24.38 8.59
N GLY A 156 -11.91 -24.83 9.29
CA GLY A 156 -12.40 -26.21 9.18
C GLY A 156 -12.54 -26.67 7.73
N PRO A 157 -12.71 -27.98 7.48
CA PRO A 157 -12.60 -28.58 6.15
C PRO A 157 -13.30 -27.71 5.09
N LYS A 158 -12.52 -27.28 4.08
CA LYS A 158 -13.03 -26.46 2.98
C LYS A 158 -14.23 -27.18 2.35
N PRO A 159 -15.39 -26.54 2.20
CA PRO A 159 -16.49 -27.13 1.45
C PRO A 159 -16.00 -27.43 0.03
N PHE A 160 -16.08 -28.70 -0.38
CA PHE A 160 -15.87 -29.03 -1.78
C PHE A 160 -17.05 -28.47 -2.58
N LYS A 161 -16.76 -27.88 -3.74
CA LYS A 161 -17.77 -27.51 -4.72
C LYS A 161 -17.69 -28.51 -5.86
N PHE A 162 -18.77 -29.24 -6.11
CA PHE A 162 -18.93 -29.97 -7.36
C PHE A 162 -19.26 -28.97 -8.46
N PHE A 163 -18.54 -29.06 -9.58
CA PHE A 163 -19.01 -28.48 -10.82
C PHE A 163 -19.99 -29.48 -11.43
N ASN A 164 -21.27 -29.12 -11.49
CA ASN A 164 -22.22 -29.90 -12.27
C ASN A 164 -21.87 -29.69 -13.75
N ALA A 165 -21.62 -30.80 -14.44
CA ALA A 165 -21.36 -30.88 -15.87
C ALA A 165 -22.65 -30.71 -16.68
#